data_AF-A5PAG3-F1
#
_entry.id   AF-A5PAG3-F1
#
_cell.length_a   1.000
_cell.length_b   1.000
_cell.length_c   1.000
_cell.angle_alpha   90.00
_cell.angle_beta   90.00
_cell.angle_gamma   90.00
#
_symmetry.space_group_name_H-M   'P 1'
#
loop_
_entity.id
_entity.type
_entity.pdbx_description
1 polymer ?
#
loop_
_entity_poly.entity_id
_entity_poly.type
_entity_poly.pdbx_seq_one_letter_code
_entity_poly.pdbx_strand_id
1 'polypeptide(L)'
;MTKTPTKTWPELAIEGWMLGAEMSAVIWLRSLRMMTGGRLATREAERMVGEKINAAMTLVPEVLVGGLGQSAEEATGRAIAHYSRPVRANRERLSR
;
A
#
# COMPACT_ATOMS: atom_id res chain seq x y z
N MET A 1 -11.00 -9.04 25.19
CA MET A 1 -10.16 -8.57 24.07
C MET A 1 -9.39 -7.35 24.53
N THR A 2 -8.10 -7.49 24.81
CA THR A 2 -7.21 -6.36 25.13
C THR A 2 -7.09 -5.49 23.88
N LYS A 3 -7.55 -4.23 23.92
CA LYS A 3 -7.32 -3.27 22.84
C LYS A 3 -5.82 -3.15 22.64
N THR A 4 -5.31 -3.50 21.45
CA THR A 4 -3.93 -3.17 21.08
C THR A 4 -3.78 -1.66 21.25
N PRO A 5 -2.72 -1.18 21.92
CA PRO A 5 -2.51 0.24 22.10
C PRO A 5 -2.46 0.92 20.72
N THR A 6 -3.21 2.01 20.58
CA THR A 6 -3.21 2.85 19.38
C THR A 6 -1.80 3.36 19.15
N LYS A 7 -1.30 3.23 17.91
CA LYS A 7 0.02 3.73 17.53
C LYS A 7 0.07 5.25 17.67
N THR A 8 1.21 5.76 18.09
CA THR A 8 1.51 7.18 18.20
C THR A 8 1.91 7.77 16.85
N TRP A 9 1.80 9.09 16.69
CA TRP A 9 2.24 9.78 15.47
C TRP A 9 3.69 9.51 15.06
N PRO A 10 4.68 9.46 15.97
CA PRO A 10 6.04 9.10 15.60
C PRO A 10 6.16 7.68 15.02
N GLU A 11 5.45 6.69 15.59
CA GLU A 11 5.42 5.32 15.06
C GLU A 11 4.77 5.29 13.67
N LEU A 12 3.64 5.97 13.50
CA LEU A 12 2.96 6.10 12.21
C LEU A 12 3.82 6.80 11.17
N ALA A 13 4.59 7.81 11.56
CA ALA A 13 5.51 8.50 10.67
C ALA A 13 6.61 7.55 10.17
N ILE A 14 7.23 6.78 11.07
CA ILE A 14 8.26 5.79 10.70
C ILE A 14 7.67 4.74 9.75
N GLU A 15 6.50 4.19 10.07
CA GLU A 15 5.83 3.21 9.20
C GLU A 15 5.44 3.81 7.84
N GLY A 16 4.98 5.05 7.82
CA GLY A 16 4.70 5.80 6.59
C GLY A 16 5.95 6.01 5.74
N TRP A 17 7.09 6.33 6.35
CA TRP A 17 8.38 6.43 5.66
C TRP A 17 8.84 5.10 5.09
N MET A 18 8.69 4.00 5.86
CA MET A 18 9.02 2.66 5.38
C MET A 18 8.14 2.26 4.19
N LEU A 19 6.83 2.51 4.28
CA LEU A 19 5.90 2.31 3.16
C LEU A 19 6.31 3.16 1.94
N GLY A 20 6.70 4.43 2.15
CA GLY A 20 7.22 5.31 1.11
C GLY A 20 8.45 4.74 0.39
N ALA A 21 9.38 4.16 1.14
CA ALA A 21 10.56 3.50 0.58
C ALA A 21 10.18 2.25 -0.24
N GLU A 22 9.26 1.42 0.24
CA GLU A 22 8.78 0.25 -0.52
C GLU A 22 8.05 0.65 -1.79
N MET A 23 7.19 1.68 -1.73
CA MET A 23 6.51 2.22 -2.91
C MET A 23 7.51 2.74 -3.94
N SER A 24 8.55 3.45 -3.51
CA SER A 24 9.62 3.94 -4.38
C SER A 24 10.34 2.80 -5.09
N ALA A 25 10.63 1.70 -4.38
CA ALA A 25 11.23 0.50 -4.99
C ALA A 25 10.30 -0.15 -6.02
N VAL A 26 9.00 -0.26 -5.73
CA VAL A 26 8.00 -0.79 -6.69
C VAL A 26 7.91 0.07 -7.94
N ILE A 27 7.90 1.40 -7.78
CA ILE A 27 7.90 2.35 -8.91
C ILE A 27 9.14 2.14 -9.76
N TRP A 28 10.32 2.07 -9.15
CA TRP A 28 11.57 1.83 -9.85
C TRP A 28 11.57 0.52 -10.65
N LEU A 29 11.19 -0.59 -10.01
CA LEU A 29 11.12 -1.91 -10.66
C LEU A 29 10.11 -1.93 -11.82
N ARG A 30 9.00 -1.21 -11.69
CA ARG A 30 8.01 -1.04 -12.77
C ARG A 30 8.55 -0.22 -13.91
N SER A 31 9.28 0.85 -13.64
CA SER A 31 9.95 1.63 -14.68
C SER A 31 10.90 0.74 -15.48
N LEU A 32 11.73 -0.08 -14.81
CA LEU A 32 12.61 -1.05 -15.49
C LEU A 32 11.81 -2.05 -16.33
N ARG A 33 10.73 -2.61 -15.80
CA ARG A 33 9.82 -3.52 -16.52
C ARG A 33 9.22 -2.86 -17.76
N MET A 34 8.75 -1.61 -17.63
CA MET A 34 8.13 -0.86 -18.72
C MET A 34 9.13 -0.49 -19.82
N MET A 35 10.39 -0.20 -19.47
CA MET A 35 11.45 0.06 -20.44
C MET A 35 11.70 -1.10 -21.41
N THR A 36 11.39 -2.34 -21.02
CA THR A 36 11.52 -3.51 -21.91
C THR A 36 10.50 -3.50 -23.06
N GLY A 37 9.42 -2.74 -22.93
CA GLY A 37 8.36 -2.66 -23.93
C GLY A 37 7.63 -3.99 -24.18
N GLY A 38 6.90 -4.03 -25.29
CA GLY A 38 6.20 -5.24 -25.76
C GLY A 38 5.12 -5.76 -24.80
N ARG A 39 4.76 -7.03 -24.99
CA ARG A 39 3.63 -7.67 -24.28
C ARG A 39 3.83 -7.71 -22.76
N LEU A 40 5.08 -7.77 -22.29
CA LEU A 40 5.40 -7.83 -20.88
C LEU A 40 5.10 -6.50 -20.18
N ALA A 41 5.50 -5.39 -20.80
CA ALA A 41 5.20 -4.05 -20.31
C ALA A 41 3.69 -3.77 -20.32
N THR A 42 2.97 -4.14 -21.40
CA THR A 42 1.51 -3.97 -21.48
C THR A 42 0.78 -4.71 -20.35
N ARG A 43 1.12 -5.99 -20.12
CA ARG A 43 0.52 -6.77 -19.03
C ARG A 43 0.79 -6.18 -17.65
N GLU A 44 1.98 -5.64 -17.42
CA GLU A 44 2.29 -4.98 -16.15
C GLU A 44 1.46 -3.69 -15.99
N ALA A 45 1.30 -2.89 -17.05
CA ALA A 45 0.50 -1.68 -17.03
C ALA A 45 -0.99 -1.97 -16.76
N GLU A 46 -1.57 -2.99 -17.40
CA GLU A 46 -2.96 -3.41 -17.16
C GLU A 46 -3.15 -3.88 -15.70
N ARG A 47 -2.23 -4.72 -15.21
CA ARG A 47 -2.24 -5.18 -13.82
C ARG A 47 -2.15 -4.01 -12.84
N MET A 48 -1.28 -3.05 -13.10
CA MET A 48 -1.10 -1.83 -12.30
C MET A 48 -2.38 -1.02 -12.16
N VAL A 49 -3.24 -0.97 -13.19
CA VAL A 49 -4.52 -0.27 -13.14
C VAL A 49 -5.50 -1.03 -12.26
N GLY A 50 -5.62 -2.35 -12.45
CA GLY A 50 -6.47 -3.21 -11.63
C GLY A 50 -6.13 -3.13 -10.14
N GLU A 51 -4.84 -3.11 -9.80
CA GLU A 51 -4.38 -2.94 -8.42
C GLU A 51 -4.78 -1.59 -7.82
N LYS A 52 -4.66 -0.48 -8.58
CA LYS A 52 -5.06 0.86 -8.11
C LYS A 52 -6.56 0.94 -7.86
N ILE A 53 -7.36 0.39 -8.78
CA ILE A 53 -8.82 0.34 -8.64
C ILE A 53 -9.19 -0.47 -7.39
N ASN A 54 -8.62 -1.67 -7.23
CA ASN A 54 -8.86 -2.50 -6.07
C ASN A 54 -8.50 -1.78 -4.76
N ALA A 55 -7.32 -1.15 -4.70
CA ALA A 55 -6.87 -0.43 -3.52
C ALA A 55 -7.79 0.75 -3.15
N ALA A 56 -8.24 1.53 -4.14
CA ALA A 56 -9.16 2.64 -3.94
C ALA A 56 -10.53 2.17 -3.43
N MET A 57 -11.06 1.10 -4.01
CA MET A 57 -12.36 0.54 -3.63
C MET A 57 -12.36 -0.10 -2.24
N THR A 58 -11.21 -0.62 -1.80
CA THR A 58 -11.08 -1.35 -0.53
C THR A 58 -10.56 -0.49 0.63
N LEU A 59 -9.98 0.69 0.37
CA LEU A 59 -9.47 1.56 1.44
C LEU A 59 -10.59 2.09 2.33
N VAL A 60 -11.63 2.68 1.73
CA VAL A 60 -12.72 3.32 2.48
C VAL A 60 -13.38 2.33 3.45
N PRO A 61 -13.82 1.13 3.03
CA PRO A 61 -14.39 0.17 3.98
C PRO A 61 -13.39 -0.23 5.06
N GLU A 62 -12.11 -0.44 4.73
CA GLU A 62 -11.07 -0.80 5.72
C GLU A 62 -10.88 0.26 6.80
N VAL A 63 -10.88 1.55 6.43
CA VAL A 63 -10.79 2.66 7.39
C VAL A 63 -12.09 2.75 8.22
N LEU A 64 -13.26 2.58 7.60
CA LEU A 64 -14.55 2.68 8.29
C LEU A 64 -14.79 1.58 9.32
N VAL A 65 -14.09 0.44 9.25
CA VAL A 65 -14.14 -0.64 10.28
C VAL A 65 -13.83 -0.10 11.69
N GLY A 66 -13.09 1.00 11.83
CA GLY A 66 -12.84 1.65 13.11
C GLY A 66 -14.08 2.28 13.78
N GLY A 67 -15.16 2.49 13.02
CA GLY A 67 -16.39 3.13 13.51
C GLY A 67 -16.28 4.65 13.67
N LEU A 68 -17.35 5.28 14.16
CA LEU A 68 -17.47 6.75 14.29
C LEU A 68 -16.59 7.35 15.41
N GLY A 69 -16.17 6.54 16.37
CA GLY A 69 -15.29 6.96 17.48
C GLY A 69 -13.80 6.75 17.22
N GLN A 70 -13.41 6.35 16.01
CA GLN A 70 -12.01 6.09 15.68
C GLN A 70 -11.18 7.37 15.75
N SER A 71 -9.97 7.26 16.30
CA SER A 71 -9.03 8.39 16.28
C SER A 71 -8.39 8.55 14.89
N ALA A 72 -7.80 9.72 14.64
CA ALA A 72 -7.06 9.98 13.39
C ALA A 72 -5.85 9.05 13.25
N GLU A 73 -5.19 8.71 14.36
CA GLU A 73 -4.08 7.76 14.43
C GLU A 73 -4.54 6.35 14.06
N GLU A 74 -5.71 5.91 14.54
CA GLU A 74 -6.28 4.61 14.19
C GLU A 74 -6.62 4.53 12.70
N ALA A 75 -7.29 5.57 12.16
CA ALA A 75 -7.61 5.67 10.75
C ALA A 75 -6.35 5.63 9.88
N THR A 76 -5.33 6.38 10.27
CA THR A 76 -4.03 6.45 9.56
C THR A 76 -3.29 5.11 9.61
N GLY A 77 -3.23 4.47 10.79
CA GLY A 77 -2.61 3.17 10.95
C GLY A 77 -3.27 2.09 10.09
N ARG A 78 -4.61 2.11 9.98
CA ARG A 78 -5.35 1.21 9.06
C ARG A 78 -5.02 1.50 7.61
N ALA A 79 -5.00 2.77 7.20
CA ALA A 79 -4.63 3.13 5.84
C ALA A 79 -3.19 2.69 5.47
N ILE A 80 -2.22 2.90 6.36
CA ILE A 80 -0.85 2.43 6.16
C ILE A 80 -0.83 0.91 6.03
N ALA A 81 -1.45 0.17 6.96
CA ALA A 81 -1.49 -1.29 6.91
C ALA A 81 -2.16 -1.84 5.64
N HIS A 82 -3.24 -1.18 5.20
CA HIS A 82 -3.96 -1.49 3.97
C HIS A 82 -3.06 -1.43 2.74
N TYR A 83 -2.24 -0.39 2.62
CA TYR A 83 -1.33 -0.22 1.49
C TYR A 83 -0.04 -1.03 1.60
N SER A 84 0.49 -1.26 2.81
CA SER A 84 1.74 -2.01 3.02
C SER A 84 1.67 -3.43 2.48
N ARG A 85 0.54 -4.14 2.67
CA ARG A 85 0.37 -5.51 2.17
C ARG A 85 0.52 -5.63 0.64
N PRO A 86 -0.26 -4.92 -0.19
CA PRO A 86 -0.13 -5.00 -1.64
C PRO A 86 1.18 -4.41 -2.16
N VAL A 87 1.74 -3.36 -1.53
CA VAL A 87 3.03 -2.79 -1.93
C VAL A 87 4.16 -3.81 -1.74
N ARG A 88 4.20 -4.49 -0.59
CA ARG A 88 5.18 -5.55 -0.34
C ARG A 88 5.04 -6.72 -1.32
N ALA A 89 3.82 -7.20 -1.55
CA ALA A 89 3.56 -8.26 -2.52
C ALA A 89 4.02 -7.87 -3.94
N ASN A 90 3.83 -6.61 -4.33
CA ASN A 90 4.31 -6.08 -5.59
C ASN A 90 5.83 -6.05 -5.66
N ARG A 91 6.51 -5.59 -4.60
CA ARG A 91 7.97 -5.56 -4.53
C ARG A 91 8.54 -6.96 -4.70
N GLU A 92 8.03 -7.93 -3.93
CA GLU A 92 8.48 -9.33 -3.96
C GLU A 92 8.24 -9.99 -5.32
N ARG A 93 7.16 -9.64 -6.03
CA ARG A 93 6.86 -10.15 -7.37
C ARG A 93 7.77 -9.55 -8.43
N LEU A 94 8.04 -8.25 -8.33
CA LEU A 94 8.82 -7.51 -9.32
C LEU A 94 10.33 -7.71 -9.18
N SER A 95 10.79 -8.18 -8.02
CA SER A 95 12.19 -8.52 -7.76
C SER A 95 12.58 -9.94 -8.19
N ARG A 96 11.65 -10.69 -8.81
CA ARG A 96 11.87 -12.04 -9.36
C ARG A 96 11.88 -11.97 -10.88
#